data_AF-A0A258JKS3-F1
#
_entry.id   AF-A0A258JKS3-F1
#
_cell.length_a   1.000
_cell.length_b   1.000
_cell.length_c   1.000
_cell.angle_alpha   90.00
_cell.angle_beta   90.00
_cell.angle_gamma   90.00
#
_symmetry.space_group_name_H-M   'P 1'
#
loop_
_entity.id
_entity.type
_entity.pdbx_description
1 polymer ?
#
loop_
_entity_poly.entity_id
_entity_poly.type
_entity_poly.pdbx_seq_one_letter_code
_entity_poly.pdbx_strand_id
1 'polypeptide(L)'
;MAALRRSVRRHLASGLLVSGLLVGGVGGWAAATTLAGAVIAGGTAVVESNVKKVQHPTGGVVGEIGVREGQKVRAGEVVMR
;
A
#
# COMPACT_ATOMS: atom_id res chain seq x y z
N MET A 1 7.99 -57.21 -37.27
CA MET A 1 7.79 -55.76 -37.50
C MET A 1 6.52 -55.18 -36.83
N ALA A 2 5.34 -55.80 -36.95
CA ALA A 2 4.08 -55.24 -36.43
C ALA A 2 4.01 -55.10 -34.88
N ALA A 3 4.59 -56.04 -34.12
CA ALA A 3 4.60 -55.98 -32.66
C ALA A 3 5.44 -54.82 -32.11
N LEU A 4 6.61 -54.55 -32.73
CA LEU A 4 7.48 -53.43 -32.36
C LEU A 4 6.79 -52.08 -32.58
N ARG A 5 6.13 -51.90 -33.75
CA ARG A 5 5.34 -50.69 -34.04
C ARG A 5 4.22 -50.46 -33.02
N ARG A 6 3.53 -51.51 -32.58
CA ARG A 6 2.47 -51.42 -31.57
C ARG A 6 3.02 -51.01 -30.21
N SER A 7 4.16 -51.55 -29.81
CA SER A 7 4.86 -51.16 -28.58
C SER A 7 5.28 -49.69 -28.60
N VAL A 8 5.95 -49.25 -29.67
CA VAL A 8 6.38 -47.85 -29.83
C VAL A 8 5.19 -46.90 -29.77
N ARG A 9 4.09 -47.21 -30.48
CA ARG A 9 2.88 -46.38 -30.47
C ARG A 9 2.24 -46.30 -29.08
N ARG A 10 2.28 -47.38 -28.30
CA ARG A 10 1.79 -47.40 -26.91
C ARG A 10 2.61 -46.49 -25.99
N HIS A 11 3.93 -46.54 -26.09
CA HIS A 11 4.82 -45.69 -25.28
C HIS A 11 4.72 -44.21 -25.68
N LEU A 12 4.55 -43.91 -26.97
CA LEU A 12 4.29 -42.55 -27.43
C LEU A 12 2.95 -42.03 -26.92
N ALA A 13 1.89 -42.85 -26.97
CA ALA A 13 0.58 -42.48 -26.43
C ALA A 13 0.62 -42.24 -24.92
N SER A 14 1.33 -43.09 -24.16
CA SER A 14 1.49 -42.85 -22.71
C SER A 14 2.30 -41.60 -22.42
N GLY A 15 3.36 -41.33 -23.19
CA GLY A 15 4.16 -40.11 -23.04
C GLY A 15 3.33 -38.85 -23.32
N LEU A 16 2.57 -38.85 -24.41
CA LEU A 16 1.67 -37.73 -24.75
C LEU A 16 0.59 -37.53 -23.70
N LEU A 17 0.03 -38.61 -23.14
CA LEU A 17 -0.98 -38.54 -22.09
C LEU A 17 -0.41 -37.92 -20.81
N VAL A 18 0.77 -38.37 -20.36
CA VAL A 18 1.42 -37.83 -19.16
C VAL A 18 1.80 -36.36 -19.35
N SER A 19 2.39 -36.00 -20.50
CA SER A 19 2.72 -34.61 -20.81
C SER A 19 1.46 -33.73 -20.86
N GLY A 20 0.39 -34.22 -21.47
CA GLY A 20 -0.89 -33.52 -21.51
C GLY A 20 -1.49 -33.30 -20.13
N LEU A 21 -1.44 -34.32 -19.25
CA LEU A 21 -1.89 -34.19 -17.86
C LEU A 21 -1.05 -33.21 -17.06
N LEU A 22 0.28 -33.20 -17.26
CA LEU A 22 1.17 -32.26 -16.58
C LEU A 22 0.85 -30.81 -16.99
N VAL A 23 0.83 -30.54 -18.30
CA VAL A 23 0.57 -29.19 -18.83
C VAL A 23 -0.84 -28.74 -18.49
N GLY A 24 -1.84 -29.61 -18.69
CA GLY A 24 -3.23 -29.31 -18.37
C GLY A 24 -3.48 -29.12 -16.87
N GLY A 25 -2.87 -29.96 -16.03
CA GLY A 25 -3.01 -29.89 -14.58
C GLY A 25 -2.34 -28.66 -13.99
N VAL A 26 -1.04 -28.46 -14.28
CA VAL A 26 -0.28 -27.32 -13.76
C VAL A 26 -0.77 -26.02 -14.39
N GLY A 27 -0.97 -25.99 -15.71
CA GLY A 27 -1.46 -24.81 -16.43
C GLY A 27 -2.88 -24.45 -16.03
N GLY A 28 -3.77 -25.43 -15.90
CA GLY A 28 -5.15 -25.22 -15.43
C GLY A 28 -5.18 -24.70 -13.99
N TRP A 29 -4.39 -25.29 -13.10
CA TRP A 29 -4.25 -24.81 -11.73
C TRP A 29 -3.67 -23.39 -11.67
N ALA A 30 -2.61 -23.11 -12.42
CA ALA A 30 -2.00 -21.78 -12.47
C ALA A 30 -2.96 -20.71 -13.01
N ALA A 31 -3.76 -21.04 -14.03
CA ALA A 31 -4.76 -20.12 -14.58
C ALA A 31 -5.91 -19.84 -13.60
N ALA A 32 -6.29 -20.83 -12.80
CA ALA A 32 -7.36 -20.68 -11.80
C ALA A 32 -6.87 -20.06 -10.48
N THR A 33 -5.56 -20.08 -10.21
CA THR A 33 -5.00 -19.60 -8.94
C THR A 33 -4.82 -18.09 -8.94
N THR A 34 -5.50 -17.42 -8.02
CA THR A 34 -5.29 -16.00 -7.76
C THR A 34 -4.13 -15.80 -6.78
N LEU A 35 -3.00 -15.25 -7.24
CA LEU A 35 -1.93 -14.85 -6.35
C LEU A 35 -2.29 -13.52 -5.66
N ALA A 36 -2.76 -13.60 -4.42
CA ALA A 36 -2.99 -12.43 -3.57
C ALA A 36 -1.63 -11.87 -3.09
N GLY A 37 -1.00 -11.03 -3.91
CA GLY A 37 0.34 -10.48 -3.68
C GLY A 37 0.40 -8.98 -3.40
N ALA A 38 -0.74 -8.29 -3.27
CA ALA A 38 -0.73 -6.86 -3.01
C ALA A 38 -0.78 -6.58 -1.50
N VAL A 39 0.39 -6.30 -0.90
CA VAL A 39 0.48 -5.69 0.43
C VAL A 39 0.22 -4.19 0.27
N ILE A 40 -0.94 -3.73 0.73
CA ILE A 40 -1.26 -2.30 0.77
C ILE A 40 -0.68 -1.73 2.07
N ALA A 41 0.51 -1.13 1.99
CA ALA A 41 1.09 -0.40 3.10
C ALA A 41 0.71 1.08 3.00
N GLY A 42 0.04 1.61 4.03
CA GLY A 42 -0.26 3.03 4.13
C GLY A 42 1.02 3.82 4.47
N GLY A 43 1.38 4.78 3.63
CA GLY A 43 2.49 5.71 3.88
C GLY A 43 2.03 7.16 3.72
N THR A 44 2.38 8.02 4.68
CA THR A 44 2.13 9.45 4.61
C THR A 44 3.45 10.18 4.42
N ALA A 45 3.59 10.96 3.34
CA ALA A 45 4.73 11.83 3.13
C ALA A 45 4.62 13.05 4.05
N VAL A 46 5.50 13.15 5.04
CA VAL A 46 5.66 14.34 5.87
C VAL A 46 6.96 15.04 5.48
N VAL A 47 6.87 16.33 5.19
CA VAL A 47 8.05 17.18 4.98
C VAL A 47 8.72 17.36 6.34
N GLU A 48 10.01 17.08 6.41
CA GLU A 48 10.83 17.36 7.59
C GLU A 48 10.94 18.88 7.80
N SER A 49 9.92 19.44 8.45
CA SER A 49 9.84 20.86 8.76
C SER A 49 10.61 21.13 10.05
N ASN A 50 11.90 21.46 9.92
CA ASN A 50 12.69 22.09 10.98
C ASN A 50 12.57 23.62 10.88
N VAL A 51 11.33 24.16 10.90
CA VAL A 51 11.17 25.62 11.01
C VAL A 51 11.55 26.01 12.43
N LYS A 52 12.80 26.40 12.60
CA LYS A 52 13.29 27.03 13.81
C LYS A 52 12.46 28.30 14.02
N LYS A 53 11.59 28.30 15.02
CA LYS A 53 10.84 29.50 15.42
C LYS A 53 11.84 30.58 15.83
N VAL A 54 12.19 31.48 14.93
CA VAL A 54 12.97 32.68 15.26
C VAL A 54 11.97 33.72 15.75
N GLN A 55 11.68 33.69 17.05
CA GLN A 55 10.96 34.77 17.69
C GLN A 55 11.96 35.92 17.89
N HIS A 56 11.70 37.08 17.27
CA HIS A 56 12.52 38.26 17.48
C HIS A 56 12.39 38.70 18.96
N PRO A 57 13.49 38.78 19.73
CA PRO A 57 13.45 39.06 21.17
C PRO A 57 13.13 40.53 21.51
N THR A 58 12.54 41.29 20.58
CA THR A 58 12.28 42.74 20.73
C THR A 58 10.79 43.07 20.69
N GLY A 59 9.92 42.08 20.51
CA GLY A 59 8.49 42.21 20.77
C GLY A 59 8.21 41.83 22.23
N GLY A 60 7.51 42.70 22.97
CA GLY A 60 7.11 42.44 24.35
C GLY A 60 6.37 41.10 24.49
N VAL A 61 6.56 40.44 25.64
CA VAL A 61 5.83 39.22 25.98
C VAL A 61 4.41 39.60 26.37
N VAL A 62 3.41 38.98 25.76
CA VAL A 62 2.01 39.08 26.22
C VAL A 62 1.95 38.50 27.64
N GLY A 63 1.59 39.32 28.62
CA GLY A 63 1.46 38.88 30.00
C GLY A 63 0.20 38.04 30.17
N GLU A 64 -0.93 38.51 29.65
CA GLU A 64 -2.20 37.80 29.76
C GLU A 64 -3.16 38.06 28.58
N ILE A 65 -3.92 37.04 28.21
CA ILE A 65 -5.01 37.12 27.23
C ILE A 65 -6.33 36.97 28.00
N GLY A 66 -7.13 38.03 28.03
CA GLY A 66 -8.39 38.10 28.76
C GLY A 66 -9.61 37.54 28.01
N VAL A 67 -9.39 36.97 26.82
CA VAL A 67 -10.45 36.52 25.91
C VAL A 67 -10.20 35.12 25.33
N ARG A 68 -11.28 34.45 24.94
CA ARG A 68 -11.26 33.16 24.24
C ARG A 68 -11.70 33.33 22.79
N GLU A 69 -11.29 32.39 21.95
CA GLU A 69 -11.69 32.36 20.55
C GLU A 69 -13.22 32.39 20.40
N GLY A 70 -13.74 33.32 19.59
CA GLY A 70 -15.19 33.51 19.40
C GLY A 70 -15.92 34.33 20.49
N GLN A 71 -15.22 34.85 21.50
CA GLN A 71 -15.83 35.71 22.53
C GLN A 71 -16.23 37.07 21.95
N LYS A 72 -17.50 37.46 22.10
CA LYS A 72 -17.98 38.80 21.76
C LYS A 72 -17.48 39.80 22.81
N VAL A 73 -16.76 40.83 22.38
CA VAL A 73 -16.24 41.91 23.23
C VAL A 73 -16.95 43.24 22.94
N ARG A 74 -17.05 44.10 23.95
CA ARG A 74 -17.58 45.47 23.79
C ARG A 74 -16.44 46.48 23.61
N ALA A 75 -16.75 47.64 23.02
CA ALA A 75 -15.78 48.72 22.86
C ALA A 75 -15.26 49.17 24.24
N GLY A 76 -13.93 49.18 24.41
CA GLY A 76 -13.26 49.52 25.67
C GLY A 76 -12.96 48.33 26.59
N GLU A 77 -13.34 47.11 26.21
CA GLU A 77 -13.02 45.89 26.97
C GLU A 77 -11.53 45.52 26.78
N VAL A 78 -10.81 45.32 27.89
CA VAL A 78 -9.39 44.96 27.87
C VAL A 78 -9.26 43.48 27.49
N VAL A 79 -8.68 43.22 26.33
CA VAL A 79 -8.56 41.86 25.76
C VAL A 79 -7.18 41.23 25.96
N MET A 80 -6.13 42.03 26.17
CA MET A 80 -4.75 41.58 26.33
C MET A 80 -3.95 42.65 27.10
N ARG A 81 -2.93 42.22 27.86
CA ARG A 81 -1.97 43.08 28.57
C ARG A 81 -0.57 42.49 28.58
#